data_AF-A3V520-F1
#
_entry.id   AF-A3V520-F1
#
_cell.length_a   1.000
_cell.length_b   1.000
_cell.length_c   1.000
_cell.angle_alpha   90.00
_cell.angle_beta   90.00
_cell.angle_gamma   90.00
#
_symmetry.space_group_name_H-M   'P 1'
#
loop_
_entity.id
_entity.type
_entity.pdbx_description
1 polymer ?
#
loop_
_entity_poly.entity_id
_entity_poly.type
_entity_poly.pdbx_seq_one_letter_code
_entity_poly.pdbx_strand_id
1 'polypeptide(L)'
;MIPEGGRDVQCSNCNHSWFHIEKTSAPAPTVAPAAQQARKPIDPAVSDILRQEAAREKQLRTSGTKTPRQTQEDKTPKPAPDAEETRRRIAEMTEAAGDGSTAPAPKPVKASRVTAASPAPERPSAIAPDPSKDPDTTPRDMPSMNDINTSLRTRAQAPEPELTPTEQAEAITRRGFRRGFVFVLVIFAVLFGPYVFADQITTSIPQTTGAMASYVTMVDGWRLTLNETAGAVGDMIADVTAGPNSQPDQN
;
A
#
# COMPACT_ATOMS: atom_id res chain seq x y z
N MET A 1 -1.04 -19.75 29.90
CA MET A 1 -1.84 -18.73 30.61
C MET A 1 -2.10 -17.60 29.65
N ILE A 2 -3.34 -17.14 29.53
CA ILE A 2 -3.74 -16.03 28.66
C ILE A 2 -3.75 -14.76 29.54
N PRO A 3 -3.15 -13.63 29.14
CA PRO A 3 -3.07 -12.44 30.00
C PRO A 3 -4.46 -11.83 30.25
N GLU A 4 -4.77 -11.55 31.52
CA GLU A 4 -6.09 -11.15 32.07
C GLU A 4 -6.61 -9.76 31.61
N GLY A 5 -6.02 -9.13 30.59
CA GLY A 5 -6.30 -7.72 30.25
C GLY A 5 -6.06 -7.30 28.81
N GLY A 6 -6.04 -8.24 27.85
CA GLY A 6 -5.92 -7.91 26.43
C GLY A 6 -7.20 -8.18 25.65
N ARG A 7 -7.35 -7.48 24.53
CA ARG A 7 -8.41 -7.73 23.54
C ARG A 7 -7.79 -8.25 22.25
N ASP A 8 -8.45 -9.23 21.66
CA ASP A 8 -8.17 -9.62 20.28
C ASP A 8 -8.70 -8.55 19.32
N VAL A 9 -7.84 -8.10 18.41
CA VAL A 9 -8.18 -7.14 17.38
C VAL A 9 -8.11 -7.87 16.04
N GLN A 10 -9.26 -8.01 15.38
CA GLN A 10 -9.37 -8.65 14.08
C GLN A 10 -9.49 -7.60 12.98
N CYS A 11 -8.63 -7.68 11.97
CA CYS A 11 -8.76 -6.86 10.78
C CYS A 11 -9.95 -7.37 9.94
N SER A 12 -10.97 -6.54 9.76
CA SER A 12 -12.17 -6.89 8.98
C SER A 12 -11.90 -7.11 7.48
N ASN A 13 -10.76 -6.62 6.96
CA ASN A 13 -10.44 -6.66 5.54
C ASN A 13 -9.63 -7.90 5.12
N CYS A 14 -8.74 -8.39 5.98
CA CYS A 14 -7.87 -9.54 5.67
C CYS A 14 -7.97 -10.68 6.69
N ASN A 15 -8.90 -10.57 7.65
CA ASN A 15 -9.20 -11.58 8.66
C ASN A 15 -8.01 -12.00 9.54
N HIS A 16 -6.97 -11.16 9.61
CA HIS A 16 -5.82 -11.39 10.48
C HIS A 16 -6.10 -10.85 11.89
N SER A 17 -5.81 -11.65 12.92
CA SER A 17 -6.02 -11.31 14.33
C SER A 17 -4.69 -11.18 15.07
N TRP A 18 -4.56 -10.15 15.91
CA TRP A 18 -3.45 -10.01 16.85
C TRP A 18 -3.97 -9.54 18.22
N PHE A 19 -3.24 -9.89 19.27
CA PHE A 19 -3.60 -9.57 20.65
C PHE A 19 -3.06 -8.19 21.03
N HIS A 20 -3.94 -7.29 21.49
CA HIS A 20 -3.56 -5.96 21.96
C HIS A 20 -3.72 -5.88 23.48
N ILE A 21 -2.63 -5.55 24.17
CA ILE A 21 -2.61 -5.33 25.61
C ILE A 21 -2.71 -3.82 25.82
N GLU A 22 -3.77 -3.36 26.48
CA GLU A 22 -3.91 -1.94 26.78
C GLU A 22 -2.78 -1.53 27.74
N LYS A 23 -1.90 -0.64 27.26
CA LYS A 23 -0.82 -0.11 28.09
C LYS A 23 -1.45 0.84 29.11
N THR A 24 -1.71 0.33 30.30
CA THR A 24 -2.10 1.17 31.44
C THR A 24 -0.97 2.17 31.65
N SER A 25 -1.24 3.45 31.39
CA SER A 25 -0.27 4.52 31.59
C SER A 25 0.04 4.59 33.08
N ALA A 26 1.25 4.17 33.47
CA ALA A 26 1.72 4.31 34.84
C ALA A 26 1.63 5.79 35.26
N PRO A 27 1.24 6.09 36.52
CA PRO A 27 1.26 7.45 37.02
C PRO A 27 2.68 7.99 36.89
N ALA A 28 2.81 9.15 36.27
CA ALA A 28 4.09 9.77 35.95
C ALA A 28 4.95 9.87 37.23
N PRO A 29 6.23 9.44 37.22
CA PRO A 29 7.12 9.71 38.32
C PRO A 29 7.27 11.23 38.48
N THR A 30 7.11 11.74 39.70
CA THR A 30 7.46 13.13 40.04
C THR A 30 8.97 13.29 39.86
N VAL A 31 9.38 13.74 38.68
CA VAL A 31 10.76 14.07 38.38
C VAL A 31 11.08 15.43 39.01
N ALA A 32 12.06 15.46 39.92
CA ALA A 32 12.79 16.67 40.26
C ALA A 32 13.28 17.35 38.96
N PRO A 33 13.38 18.70 38.90
CA PRO A 33 13.55 19.41 37.64
C PRO A 33 14.89 19.04 36.99
N ALA A 34 14.85 18.07 36.08
CA ALA A 34 15.94 17.78 35.18
C ALA A 34 16.18 19.05 34.35
N ALA A 35 17.42 19.53 34.36
CA ALA A 35 17.85 20.64 33.54
C ALA A 35 17.36 20.41 32.10
N GLN A 36 16.38 21.22 31.69
CA GLN A 36 15.75 21.13 30.38
C GLN A 36 16.85 21.29 29.35
N GLN A 37 17.11 20.23 28.58
CA GLN A 37 18.02 20.29 27.44
C GLN A 37 17.59 21.48 26.59
N ALA A 38 18.46 22.50 26.49
CA ALA A 38 18.18 23.71 25.76
C ALA A 38 17.81 23.32 24.33
N ARG A 39 16.54 23.46 23.98
CA ARG A 39 16.04 23.12 22.64
C ARG A 39 16.89 23.91 21.65
N LYS A 40 17.48 23.22 20.68
CA LYS A 40 18.26 23.85 19.61
C LYS A 40 17.40 24.97 18.99
N PRO A 41 17.86 26.22 18.94
CA PRO A 41 17.07 27.28 18.34
C PRO A 41 16.85 26.94 16.86
N ILE A 42 15.60 26.95 16.42
CA ILE A 42 15.23 26.80 15.01
C ILE A 42 15.83 27.97 14.23
N ASP A 43 16.40 27.67 13.06
CA ASP A 43 16.99 28.66 12.15
C ASP A 43 15.97 29.77 11.82
N PRO A 44 16.38 31.07 11.82
CA PRO A 44 15.46 32.18 11.59
C PRO A 44 14.68 32.06 10.27
N ALA A 45 15.29 31.57 9.19
CA ALA A 45 14.62 31.39 7.90
C ALA A 45 13.50 30.33 7.98
N VAL A 46 13.72 29.27 8.74
CA VAL A 46 12.71 28.22 8.98
C VAL A 46 11.58 28.75 9.86
N SER A 47 11.88 29.61 10.84
CA SER A 47 10.87 30.23 11.70
C SER A 47 9.92 31.16 10.93
N ASP A 48 10.43 31.86 9.93
CA ASP A 48 9.64 32.75 9.08
C ASP A 48 8.73 31.96 8.14
N ILE A 49 9.22 30.86 7.56
CA ILE A 49 8.40 29.92 6.77
C ILE A 49 7.25 29.36 7.62
N LEU A 50 7.53 28.92 8.86
CA LEU A 50 6.49 28.38 9.75
C LEU A 50 5.44 29.42 10.14
N ARG A 51 5.83 30.70 10.33
CA ARG A 51 4.88 31.80 10.56
C ARG A 51 4.03 32.09 9.33
N GLN A 52 4.64 32.07 8.14
CA GLN A 52 3.94 32.31 6.88
C GLN A 52 2.89 31.22 6.60
N GLU A 53 3.25 29.95 6.82
CA GLU A 53 2.31 28.82 6.66
C GLU A 53 1.22 28.84 7.72
N ALA A 54 1.54 29.15 8.99
CA ALA A 54 0.53 29.30 10.04
C ALA A 54 -0.47 30.44 9.73
N ALA A 55 0.01 31.56 9.19
CA ALA A 55 -0.84 32.67 8.78
C ALA A 55 -1.76 32.27 7.62
N ARG A 56 -1.23 31.56 6.61
CA ARG A 56 -2.00 31.05 5.47
C ARG A 56 -3.05 30.04 5.91
N GLU A 57 -2.71 29.10 6.79
CA GLU A 57 -3.67 28.11 7.30
C GLU A 57 -4.78 28.78 8.12
N LYS A 58 -4.44 29.77 8.95
CA LYS A 58 -5.43 30.53 9.72
C LYS A 58 -6.40 31.27 8.79
N GLN A 59 -5.89 31.90 7.72
CA GLN A 59 -6.73 32.55 6.70
C GLN A 59 -7.65 31.56 5.99
N LEU A 60 -7.18 30.36 5.66
CA LEU A 60 -8.00 29.31 5.05
C LEU A 60 -9.09 28.81 6.01
N ARG A 61 -8.77 28.63 7.30
CA ARG A 61 -9.78 28.24 8.31
C ARG A 61 -10.83 29.32 8.53
N THR A 62 -10.44 30.59 8.64
CA THR A 62 -11.41 31.69 8.81
C THR A 62 -12.26 31.88 7.56
N SER A 63 -11.70 31.69 6.37
CA SER A 63 -12.44 31.78 5.11
C SER A 63 -13.32 30.54 4.85
N GLY A 64 -13.00 29.40 5.44
CA GLY A 64 -13.77 28.15 5.35
C GLY A 64 -14.98 28.04 6.29
N THR A 65 -15.24 29.03 7.14
CA THR A 65 -16.32 28.95 8.15
C THR A 65 -17.64 29.51 7.60
N LYS A 66 -18.23 28.82 6.62
CA LYS A 66 -19.68 28.86 6.30
C LYS A 66 -20.16 27.48 5.86
N THR A 67 -20.01 26.47 6.71
CA THR A 67 -20.88 25.29 6.74
C THR A 67 -20.80 24.75 8.16
N PRO A 68 -21.91 24.75 8.93
CA PRO A 68 -21.92 24.08 10.22
C PRO A 68 -21.50 22.64 10.01
N ARG A 69 -20.58 22.16 10.83
CA ARG A 69 -20.23 20.75 10.93
C ARG A 69 -21.54 19.98 11.09
N GLN A 70 -21.95 19.26 10.05
CA GLN A 70 -23.01 18.28 10.14
C GLN A 70 -22.51 17.22 11.13
N THR A 71 -22.89 17.38 12.40
CA THR A 71 -22.79 16.31 13.39
C THR A 71 -23.58 15.17 12.78
N GLN A 72 -22.86 14.12 12.39
CA GLN A 72 -23.43 12.93 11.82
C GLN A 72 -24.48 12.42 12.80
N GLU A 73 -25.75 12.63 12.46
CA GLU A 73 -26.88 12.10 13.20
C GLU A 73 -26.70 10.59 13.30
N ASP A 74 -26.72 10.13 14.54
CA ASP A 74 -26.64 8.74 14.94
C ASP A 74 -27.75 7.95 14.24
N LYS A 75 -27.42 7.36 13.08
CA LYS A 75 -28.31 6.40 12.40
C LYS A 75 -28.24 5.10 13.18
N THR A 76 -29.09 5.01 14.19
CA THR A 76 -29.54 3.72 14.73
C THR A 76 -30.00 2.86 13.54
N PRO A 77 -29.45 1.65 13.34
CA PRO A 77 -29.89 0.77 12.26
C PRO A 77 -31.38 0.49 12.39
N LYS A 78 -32.15 0.82 11.35
CA LYS A 78 -33.56 0.45 11.23
C LYS A 78 -33.66 -1.08 11.35
N PRO A 79 -34.60 -1.64 12.15
CA PRO A 79 -34.76 -3.08 12.24
C PRO A 79 -35.02 -3.65 10.84
N ALA A 80 -34.35 -4.77 10.54
CA ALA A 80 -34.46 -5.44 9.26
C ALA A 80 -35.94 -5.68 8.90
N PRO A 81 -36.34 -5.50 7.62
CA PRO A 81 -37.70 -5.84 7.21
C PRO A 81 -37.96 -7.33 7.50
N ASP A 82 -39.19 -7.64 7.89
CA ASP A 82 -39.62 -9.00 8.19
C ASP A 82 -39.26 -9.94 7.02
N ALA A 83 -38.53 -11.01 7.35
CA ALA A 83 -38.11 -12.02 6.40
C ALA A 83 -39.31 -12.69 5.72
N GLU A 84 -40.47 -12.71 6.37
CA GLU A 84 -41.71 -13.25 5.81
C GLU A 84 -42.27 -12.34 4.71
N GLU A 85 -42.24 -11.02 4.90
CA GLU A 85 -42.71 -10.07 3.88
C GLU A 85 -41.76 -10.02 2.66
N THR A 86 -40.46 -10.16 2.90
CA THR A 86 -39.46 -10.27 1.82
C THR A 86 -39.67 -11.56 1.01
N ARG A 87 -39.99 -12.68 1.66
CA ARG A 87 -40.33 -13.94 1.00
C ARG A 87 -41.62 -13.86 0.19
N ARG A 88 -42.65 -13.17 0.71
CA ARG A 88 -43.91 -12.95 -0.02
C ARG A 88 -43.71 -12.13 -1.29
N ARG A 89 -42.92 -11.04 -1.23
CA ARG A 89 -42.57 -10.23 -2.41
C ARG A 89 -41.80 -11.02 -3.47
N ILE A 90 -40.86 -11.87 -3.06
CA ILE A 90 -40.10 -12.68 -4.01
C ILE A 90 -41.01 -13.73 -4.66
N ALA A 91 -41.87 -14.39 -3.88
CA ALA A 91 -42.85 -15.35 -4.39
C ALA A 91 -43.80 -14.73 -5.42
N GLU A 92 -44.33 -13.54 -5.14
CA GLU A 92 -45.22 -12.79 -6.04
C GLU A 92 -44.52 -12.41 -7.36
N MET A 93 -43.22 -12.06 -7.32
CA MET A 93 -42.45 -11.79 -8.54
C MET A 93 -42.12 -13.06 -9.35
N THR A 94 -41.99 -14.22 -8.71
CA THR A 94 -41.76 -15.49 -9.42
C THR A 94 -43.04 -16.12 -9.98
N GLU A 95 -44.21 -15.84 -9.42
CA GLU A 95 -45.49 -16.35 -9.95
C GLU A 95 -45.97 -15.58 -11.19
N ALA A 96 -45.51 -14.34 -11.39
CA ALA A 96 -45.74 -13.58 -12.63
C ALA A 96 -44.83 -14.00 -13.81
N ALA A 97 -43.89 -14.92 -13.59
CA ALA A 97 -42.88 -15.33 -14.56
C ALA A 97 -42.76 -16.86 -14.70
N GLY A 98 -43.90 -17.56 -14.75
CA GLY A 98 -43.97 -18.99 -15.02
C GLY A 98 -44.77 -19.32 -16.28
N ASP A 99 -44.09 -19.49 -17.42
CA ASP A 99 -44.51 -20.48 -18.43
C ASP A 99 -43.32 -21.39 -18.75
N GLY A 100 -43.51 -22.67 -18.45
CA GLY A 100 -42.99 -23.77 -19.26
C GLY A 100 -41.49 -24.05 -19.23
N SER A 101 -41.07 -24.99 -18.39
CA SER A 101 -40.68 -26.34 -18.87
C SER A 101 -39.63 -26.99 -17.97
N THR A 102 -39.97 -28.20 -17.54
CA THR A 102 -39.24 -29.13 -16.67
C THR A 102 -37.83 -29.46 -17.19
N ALA A 103 -36.79 -29.25 -16.36
CA ALA A 103 -35.43 -29.71 -16.64
C ALA A 103 -35.09 -30.96 -15.78
N PRO A 104 -34.65 -32.09 -16.38
CA PRO A 104 -33.90 -33.10 -15.65
C PRO A 104 -32.38 -32.80 -15.71
N ALA A 105 -31.67 -33.26 -14.67
CA ALA A 105 -30.25 -33.01 -14.38
C ALA A 105 -29.25 -33.39 -15.52
N PRO A 106 -28.10 -32.70 -15.66
CA PRO A 106 -27.09 -33.03 -16.67
C PRO A 106 -26.01 -34.01 -16.17
N LYS A 107 -25.62 -34.95 -17.05
CA LYS A 107 -24.41 -35.79 -16.96
C LYS A 107 -23.21 -35.09 -17.66
N PRO A 108 -21.94 -35.36 -17.28
CA PRO A 108 -20.77 -34.70 -17.87
C PRO A 108 -20.10 -35.58 -18.93
N VAL A 109 -19.68 -35.01 -20.08
CA VAL A 109 -18.52 -35.52 -20.83
C VAL A 109 -17.95 -34.51 -21.83
N LYS A 110 -16.66 -34.71 -22.10
CA LYS A 110 -15.64 -33.84 -22.69
C LYS A 110 -15.71 -33.76 -24.23
N ALA A 111 -15.11 -32.69 -24.74
CA ALA A 111 -14.04 -32.67 -25.76
C ALA A 111 -14.33 -31.93 -27.08
N SER A 112 -13.28 -31.19 -27.49
CA SER A 112 -12.79 -31.02 -28.87
C SER A 112 -13.32 -29.87 -29.73
N ARG A 113 -12.56 -28.75 -29.68
CA ARG A 113 -11.78 -28.12 -30.77
C ARG A 113 -12.36 -28.14 -32.21
N VAL A 114 -12.47 -26.94 -32.82
CA VAL A 114 -11.71 -26.44 -34.01
C VAL A 114 -12.52 -25.39 -34.82
N THR A 115 -11.87 -24.23 -35.02
CA THR A 115 -11.95 -23.21 -36.10
C THR A 115 -13.23 -22.43 -36.46
N ALA A 116 -13.09 -21.10 -36.28
CA ALA A 116 -13.16 -20.03 -37.29
C ALA A 116 -14.34 -19.98 -38.30
N ALA A 117 -15.10 -18.89 -38.23
CA ALA A 117 -15.24 -17.93 -39.34
C ALA A 117 -16.12 -16.74 -38.90
N SER A 118 -15.57 -15.53 -38.97
CA SER A 118 -16.36 -14.29 -39.06
C SER A 118 -16.69 -14.06 -40.54
N PRO A 119 -17.85 -13.48 -40.90
CA PRO A 119 -17.83 -12.04 -41.14
C PRO A 119 -19.10 -11.30 -40.67
N ALA A 120 -18.89 -10.04 -40.30
CA ALA A 120 -19.92 -9.02 -40.16
C ALA A 120 -20.57 -8.68 -41.52
N PRO A 121 -21.80 -8.17 -41.49
CA PRO A 121 -22.07 -6.95 -42.23
C PRO A 121 -22.85 -5.90 -41.42
N GLU A 122 -22.79 -4.69 -41.96
CA GLU A 122 -23.12 -3.41 -41.36
C GLU A 122 -24.61 -3.12 -41.11
N ARG A 123 -24.76 -2.18 -40.16
CA ARG A 123 -25.92 -1.39 -39.69
C ARG A 123 -26.76 -0.76 -40.81
N PRO A 124 -28.03 -0.36 -40.54
CA PRO A 124 -28.25 1.02 -40.07
C PRO A 124 -29.40 1.28 -39.08
N SER A 125 -29.12 2.24 -38.20
CA SER A 125 -30.00 3.24 -37.56
C SER A 125 -31.27 2.83 -36.81
N ALA A 126 -31.22 3.03 -35.49
CA ALA A 126 -32.27 3.73 -34.75
C ALA A 126 -31.64 4.68 -33.74
N ILE A 127 -31.83 5.98 -33.98
CA ILE A 127 -31.57 7.07 -33.05
C ILE A 127 -32.69 7.10 -32.01
N ALA A 128 -32.32 7.16 -30.73
CA ALA A 128 -33.08 7.88 -29.72
C ALA A 128 -32.08 8.49 -28.71
N PRO A 129 -32.04 9.82 -28.53
CA PRO A 129 -31.21 10.50 -27.54
C PRO A 129 -31.90 10.48 -26.17
N ASP A 130 -31.18 10.20 -25.09
CA ASP A 130 -31.61 10.54 -23.73
C ASP A 130 -30.83 11.79 -23.27
N PRO A 131 -31.49 12.96 -23.15
CA PRO A 131 -30.89 14.19 -22.67
C PRO A 131 -31.17 14.36 -21.17
N SER A 132 -30.45 13.64 -20.31
CA SER A 132 -30.66 13.75 -18.85
C SER A 132 -29.42 13.47 -18.00
N LYS A 133 -28.35 14.28 -18.14
CA LYS A 133 -27.61 14.77 -16.95
C LYS A 133 -26.66 15.89 -17.32
N ASP A 134 -27.03 17.09 -16.90
CA ASP A 134 -26.22 18.29 -17.02
C ASP A 134 -24.82 18.13 -16.41
N PRO A 135 -23.80 18.78 -17.01
CA PRO A 135 -22.49 18.95 -16.42
C PRO A 135 -22.56 20.01 -15.33
N ASP A 136 -22.88 19.60 -14.10
CA ASP A 136 -22.67 20.43 -12.91
C ASP A 136 -21.18 20.52 -12.60
N THR A 137 -20.48 21.34 -13.40
CA THR A 137 -19.30 22.09 -12.94
C THR A 137 -19.75 23.02 -11.81
N THR A 138 -19.63 22.57 -10.56
CA THR A 138 -19.58 23.45 -9.40
C THR A 138 -18.30 23.24 -8.59
N PRO A 139 -17.76 24.32 -8.01
CA PRO A 139 -16.32 24.52 -7.82
C PRO A 139 -15.88 24.09 -6.42
N ARG A 140 -15.46 22.83 -6.29
CA ARG A 140 -14.45 22.39 -5.32
C ARG A 140 -13.58 21.38 -6.04
N ASP A 141 -12.59 21.94 -6.70
CA ASP A 141 -11.79 21.37 -7.76
C ASP A 141 -10.83 20.30 -7.22
N MET A 142 -11.34 19.07 -7.09
CA MET A 142 -10.50 17.89 -7.03
C MET A 142 -10.86 17.02 -8.23
N PRO A 143 -9.90 16.74 -9.13
CA PRO A 143 -10.15 16.01 -10.36
C PRO A 143 -10.89 14.70 -10.09
N SER A 144 -11.87 14.37 -10.93
CA SER A 144 -12.58 13.10 -10.76
C SER A 144 -11.63 11.93 -11.01
N MET A 145 -11.90 10.77 -10.42
CA MET A 145 -11.13 9.55 -10.68
C MET A 145 -11.10 9.20 -12.19
N ASN A 146 -12.15 9.56 -12.92
CA ASN A 146 -12.21 9.34 -14.36
C ASN A 146 -11.23 10.26 -15.10
N ASP A 147 -11.09 11.52 -14.67
CA ASP A 147 -10.11 12.49 -15.20
C ASP A 147 -8.67 12.12 -14.85
N ILE A 148 -8.45 11.51 -13.68
CA ILE A 148 -7.13 10.99 -13.29
C ILE A 148 -6.74 9.82 -14.20
N ASN A 149 -7.67 8.90 -14.47
CA ASN A 149 -7.37 7.76 -15.35
C ASN A 149 -7.22 8.16 -16.82
N THR A 150 -7.99 9.12 -17.31
CA THR A 150 -7.79 9.66 -18.65
C THR A 150 -6.51 10.47 -18.72
N SER A 151 -6.17 11.31 -17.75
CA SER A 151 -4.88 12.05 -17.76
C SER A 151 -3.65 11.12 -17.69
N LEU A 152 -3.73 10.03 -16.91
CA LEU A 152 -2.68 9.01 -16.86
C LEU A 152 -2.55 8.21 -18.17
N ARG A 153 -3.67 7.80 -18.77
CA ARG A 153 -3.67 7.12 -20.07
C ARG A 153 -3.20 8.04 -21.19
N THR A 154 -3.70 9.27 -21.26
CA THR A 154 -3.26 10.25 -22.26
C THR A 154 -1.78 10.56 -22.13
N ARG A 155 -1.22 10.62 -20.90
CA ARG A 155 0.23 10.77 -20.70
C ARG A 155 1.03 9.52 -21.07
N ALA A 156 0.48 8.31 -20.89
CA ALA A 156 1.10 7.06 -21.29
C ALA A 156 1.01 6.77 -22.80
N GLN A 157 -0.03 7.28 -23.47
CA GLN A 157 -0.26 7.17 -24.91
C GLN A 157 0.25 8.36 -25.72
N ALA A 158 0.70 9.45 -25.07
CA ALA A 158 1.29 10.58 -25.76
C ALA A 158 2.50 10.07 -26.58
N PRO A 159 2.52 10.29 -27.90
CA PRO A 159 3.71 10.04 -28.72
C PRO A 159 4.88 10.82 -28.11
N GLU A 160 6.04 10.19 -27.96
CA GLU A 160 7.28 10.88 -27.59
C GLU A 160 7.42 12.08 -28.53
N PRO A 161 7.37 13.33 -28.02
CA PRO A 161 7.55 14.49 -28.88
C PRO A 161 8.95 14.36 -29.51
N GLU A 162 9.02 14.57 -30.82
CA GLU A 162 10.29 14.63 -31.55
C GLU A 162 11.09 15.80 -30.96
N LEU A 163 11.98 15.48 -30.01
CA LEU A 163 12.57 16.48 -29.13
C LEU A 163 13.44 17.43 -29.95
N THR A 164 13.13 18.72 -29.87
CA THR A 164 14.02 19.77 -30.33
C THR A 164 15.36 19.66 -29.57
N PRO A 165 16.52 20.02 -30.17
CA PRO A 165 17.84 19.85 -29.54
C PRO A 165 17.95 20.58 -28.18
N THR A 166 17.09 21.57 -27.92
CA THR A 166 16.95 22.29 -26.66
C THR A 166 16.18 21.52 -25.58
N GLU A 167 15.17 20.73 -25.93
CA GLU A 167 14.42 19.90 -24.96
C GLU A 167 15.18 18.63 -24.57
N GLN A 168 16.04 18.12 -25.46
CA GLN A 168 16.96 17.02 -25.15
C GLN A 168 17.92 17.37 -24.00
N ALA A 169 18.35 18.63 -23.90
CA ALA A 169 19.19 19.11 -22.81
C ALA A 169 18.46 19.12 -21.45
N GLU A 170 17.16 19.43 -21.42
CA GLU A 170 16.35 19.40 -20.18
C GLU A 170 15.91 17.98 -19.80
N ALA A 171 15.67 17.09 -20.77
CA ALA A 171 15.37 15.68 -20.49
C ALA A 171 16.56 14.94 -19.83
N ILE A 172 17.79 15.37 -20.08
CA ILE A 172 19.00 14.81 -19.47
C ILE A 172 19.03 15.08 -17.95
N THR A 173 18.57 16.22 -17.47
CA THR A 173 18.56 16.55 -16.03
C THR A 173 17.53 15.72 -15.26
N ARG A 174 16.39 15.37 -15.89
CA ARG A 174 15.35 14.51 -15.27
C ARG A 174 15.70 13.01 -15.27
N ARG A 175 16.70 12.58 -16.05
CA ARG A 175 17.14 11.15 -16.13
C ARG A 175 18.25 10.78 -15.14
N GLY A 176 18.78 11.75 -14.40
CA GLY A 176 19.93 11.58 -13.49
C GLY A 176 19.70 10.56 -12.36
N PHE A 177 18.50 10.53 -11.78
CA PHE A 177 18.19 9.62 -10.66
C PHE A 177 18.19 8.14 -11.07
N ARG A 178 17.53 7.79 -12.18
CA ARG A 178 17.52 6.40 -12.67
C ARG A 178 18.91 5.94 -13.10
N ARG A 179 19.72 6.84 -13.68
CA ARG A 179 21.11 6.53 -14.07
C ARG A 179 22.00 6.29 -12.85
N GLY A 180 21.83 7.08 -11.78
CA GLY A 180 22.51 6.87 -10.49
C GLY A 180 22.07 5.56 -9.81
N PHE A 181 20.78 5.28 -9.77
CA PHE A 181 20.26 4.02 -9.20
C PHE A 181 20.77 2.79 -9.96
N VAL A 182 20.74 2.81 -11.30
CA VAL A 182 21.30 1.74 -12.12
C VAL A 182 22.81 1.61 -11.89
N PHE A 183 23.53 2.72 -11.74
CA PHE A 183 24.95 2.68 -11.42
C PHE A 183 25.23 1.99 -10.06
N VAL A 184 24.44 2.30 -9.02
CA VAL A 184 24.53 1.61 -7.72
C VAL A 184 24.21 0.12 -7.85
N LEU A 185 23.17 -0.25 -8.60
CA LEU A 185 22.85 -1.66 -8.86
C LEU A 185 23.97 -2.39 -9.60
N VAL A 186 24.62 -1.73 -10.57
CA VAL A 186 25.77 -2.28 -11.28
C VAL A 186 26.95 -2.49 -10.32
N ILE A 187 27.26 -1.51 -9.47
CA ILE A 187 28.30 -1.67 -8.43
C ILE A 187 27.95 -2.84 -7.51
N PHE A 188 26.71 -2.93 -7.05
CA PHE A 188 26.25 -4.03 -6.21
C PHE A 188 26.42 -5.38 -6.91
N ALA A 189 26.04 -5.48 -8.18
CA ALA A 189 26.22 -6.70 -8.97
C ALA A 189 27.70 -7.06 -9.18
N VAL A 190 28.58 -6.08 -9.36
CA VAL A 190 30.04 -6.30 -9.52
C VAL A 190 30.69 -6.76 -8.22
N LEU A 191 30.23 -6.26 -7.06
CA LEU A 191 30.73 -6.72 -5.77
C LEU A 191 30.11 -8.05 -5.37
N PHE A 192 28.79 -8.17 -5.41
CA PHE A 192 28.08 -9.37 -4.95
C PHE A 192 28.15 -10.55 -5.93
N GLY A 193 28.24 -10.29 -7.23
CA GLY A 193 28.31 -11.32 -8.26
C GLY A 193 29.48 -12.31 -8.05
N PRO A 194 30.73 -11.83 -7.90
CA PRO A 194 31.87 -12.70 -7.61
C PRO A 194 31.71 -13.57 -6.36
N TYR A 195 30.98 -13.11 -5.33
CA TYR A 195 30.72 -13.89 -4.13
C TYR A 195 29.77 -15.07 -4.44
N VAL A 196 28.66 -14.82 -5.14
CA VAL A 196 27.68 -15.87 -5.49
C VAL A 196 28.26 -16.88 -6.49
N PHE A 197 29.07 -16.41 -7.44
CA PHE A 197 29.66 -17.23 -8.50
C PHE A 197 31.12 -17.63 -8.21
N ALA A 198 31.56 -17.59 -6.94
CA ALA A 198 32.96 -17.83 -6.58
C ALA A 198 33.50 -19.15 -7.16
N ASP A 199 32.78 -20.25 -6.97
CA ASP A 199 33.16 -21.59 -7.44
C ASP A 199 33.25 -21.69 -8.98
N GLN A 200 32.33 -21.02 -9.68
CA GLN A 200 32.32 -21.00 -11.14
C GLN A 200 33.48 -20.15 -11.70
N ILE A 201 33.82 -19.05 -11.03
CA ILE A 201 34.92 -18.16 -11.42
C ILE A 201 36.27 -18.85 -11.21
N THR A 202 36.49 -19.54 -10.09
CA THR A 202 37.74 -20.25 -9.81
C THR A 202 37.93 -21.46 -10.72
N THR A 203 36.85 -22.13 -11.10
CA THR A 203 36.90 -23.22 -12.10
C THR A 203 37.29 -22.71 -13.49
N SER A 204 36.74 -21.56 -13.89
CA SER A 204 36.99 -20.98 -15.22
C SER A 204 38.35 -20.28 -15.29
N ILE A 205 38.80 -19.70 -14.18
CA ILE A 205 40.01 -18.89 -14.10
C ILE A 205 40.81 -19.29 -12.84
N PRO A 206 41.60 -20.37 -12.88
CA PRO A 206 42.26 -20.92 -11.70
C PRO A 206 43.25 -19.95 -11.02
N GLN A 207 43.74 -18.93 -11.74
CA GLN A 207 44.64 -17.91 -11.19
C GLN A 207 43.97 -16.99 -10.15
N THR A 208 42.63 -16.89 -10.12
CA THR A 208 41.91 -16.02 -9.17
C THR A 208 41.61 -16.71 -7.84
N THR A 209 41.91 -18.01 -7.70
CA THR A 209 41.59 -18.83 -6.52
C THR A 209 42.05 -18.19 -5.20
N GLY A 210 43.30 -17.69 -5.14
CA GLY A 210 43.82 -17.05 -3.93
C GLY A 210 43.11 -15.73 -3.58
N ALA A 211 42.82 -14.90 -4.58
CA ALA A 211 42.14 -13.62 -4.39
C ALA A 211 40.65 -13.79 -4.05
N MET A 212 39.99 -14.77 -4.65
CA MET A 212 38.59 -15.09 -4.34
C MET A 212 38.46 -15.67 -2.93
N ALA A 213 39.41 -16.50 -2.47
CA ALA A 213 39.39 -17.03 -1.11
C ALA A 213 39.48 -15.93 -0.04
N SER A 214 40.34 -14.91 -0.23
CA SER A 214 40.42 -13.78 0.71
C SER A 214 39.17 -12.90 0.66
N TYR A 215 38.60 -12.70 -0.52
CA TYR A 215 37.35 -11.97 -0.69
C TYR A 215 36.16 -12.66 0.00
N VAL A 216 35.97 -13.96 -0.25
CA VAL A 216 34.87 -14.75 0.34
C VAL A 216 34.97 -14.81 1.86
N THR A 217 36.17 -15.05 2.41
CA THR A 217 36.36 -15.08 3.87
C THR A 217 36.06 -13.74 4.54
N MET A 218 36.37 -12.62 3.89
CA MET A 218 36.01 -11.28 4.38
C MET A 218 34.49 -11.06 4.39
N VAL A 219 33.81 -11.43 3.30
CA VAL A 219 32.34 -11.30 3.19
C VAL A 219 31.64 -12.23 4.18
N ASP A 220 32.13 -13.46 4.35
CA ASP A 220 31.60 -14.40 5.35
C ASP A 220 31.78 -13.85 6.76
N GLY A 221 32.92 -13.23 7.07
CA GLY A 221 33.12 -12.54 8.35
C GLY A 221 32.05 -11.48 8.62
N TRP A 222 31.74 -10.62 7.64
CA TRP A 222 30.65 -9.64 7.77
C TRP A 222 29.27 -10.30 7.87
N ARG A 223 29.07 -11.44 7.21
CA ARG A 223 27.81 -12.17 7.26
C ARG A 223 27.58 -12.80 8.64
N LEU A 224 28.63 -13.36 9.24
CA LEU A 224 28.57 -13.92 10.59
C LEU A 224 28.31 -12.82 11.62
N THR A 225 28.99 -11.66 11.53
CA THR A 225 28.72 -10.55 12.47
C THR A 225 27.31 -9.99 12.32
N LEU A 226 26.78 -9.90 11.10
CA LEU A 226 25.38 -9.54 10.87
C LEU A 226 24.42 -10.57 11.46
N ASN A 227 24.74 -11.86 11.37
CA ASN A 227 23.93 -12.93 11.93
C ASN A 227 23.94 -12.93 13.46
N GLU A 228 25.11 -12.73 14.07
CA GLU A 228 25.27 -12.59 15.52
C GLU A 228 24.54 -11.36 16.06
N THR A 229 24.68 -10.21 15.39
CA THR A 229 23.97 -8.99 15.79
C THR A 229 22.46 -9.12 15.63
N ALA A 230 21.98 -9.75 14.55
CA ALA A 230 20.56 -10.05 14.38
C ALA A 230 20.03 -11.01 15.45
N GLY A 231 20.79 -12.06 15.79
CA GLY A 231 20.47 -12.98 16.89
C GLY A 231 20.42 -12.27 18.24
N ALA A 232 21.42 -11.46 18.56
CA ALA A 232 21.46 -10.69 19.82
C ALA A 232 20.30 -9.70 19.96
N VAL A 233 19.89 -9.06 18.85
CA VAL A 233 18.69 -8.20 18.84
C VAL A 233 17.43 -9.05 19.05
N GLY A 234 17.35 -10.23 18.43
CA GLY A 234 16.27 -11.19 18.65
C GLY A 234 16.17 -11.62 20.12
N ASP A 235 17.30 -11.95 20.75
CA ASP A 235 17.38 -12.35 22.15
C ASP A 235 17.03 -11.18 23.09
N MET A 236 17.46 -9.95 22.80
CA MET A 236 17.04 -8.77 23.57
C MET A 236 15.53 -8.52 23.45
N ILE A 237 14.95 -8.69 22.27
CA ILE A 237 13.50 -8.58 22.09
C ILE A 237 12.80 -9.70 22.86
N ALA A 238 13.33 -10.92 22.81
CA ALA A 238 12.81 -12.07 23.56
C ALA A 238 12.89 -11.86 25.07
N ASP A 239 14.00 -11.33 25.60
CA ASP A 239 14.19 -11.04 27.02
C ASP A 239 13.26 -9.91 27.51
N VAL A 240 13.16 -8.83 26.73
CA VAL A 240 12.22 -7.72 27.01
C VAL A 240 10.75 -8.19 26.93
N THR A 241 10.44 -9.18 26.09
CA THR A 241 9.09 -9.76 26.00
C THR A 241 8.84 -10.91 26.99
N ALA A 242 9.88 -11.57 27.48
CA ALA A 242 9.78 -12.66 28.47
C ALA A 242 9.53 -12.14 29.89
N GLY A 243 10.00 -10.93 30.22
CA GLY A 243 9.73 -10.28 31.51
C GLY A 243 10.44 -10.93 32.72
N PRO A 244 10.73 -10.18 33.79
CA PRO A 244 11.68 -10.56 34.85
C PRO A 244 11.22 -11.67 35.83
N ASN A 245 10.20 -12.47 35.52
CA ASN A 245 9.55 -13.35 36.52
C ASN A 245 9.50 -14.85 36.20
N SER A 246 10.27 -15.35 35.23
CA SER A 246 10.51 -16.80 35.12
C SER A 246 11.67 -17.23 36.03
N GLN A 247 11.44 -17.18 37.35
CA GLN A 247 12.19 -18.03 38.27
C GLN A 247 11.74 -19.47 38.02
N PRO A 248 12.66 -20.43 37.77
CA PRO A 248 12.26 -21.83 37.65
C PRO A 248 11.87 -22.33 39.04
N ASP A 249 10.58 -22.62 39.23
CA ASP A 249 10.10 -23.41 40.37
C ASP A 249 10.76 -24.79 40.28
N GLN A 250 11.79 -24.99 41.11
CA GLN A 250 12.37 -26.29 41.42
C GLN A 250 11.38 -27.04 42.31
N ASN A 251 10.76 -28.08 41.78
CA ASN A 251 10.21 -29.17 42.59
C ASN A 251 10.30 -30.50 41.82
#